data_AF-A0A4Y8CP81-F1
#
_entry.id   AF-A0A4Y8CP81-F1
#
_cell.length_a   1.000
_cell.length_b   1.000
_cell.length_c   1.000
_cell.angle_alpha   90.00
_cell.angle_beta   90.00
_cell.angle_gamma   90.00
#
_symmetry.space_group_name_H-M   'P 1'
#
loop_
_entity.id
_entity.type
_entity.pdbx_description
1 polymer ?
#
loop_
_entity_poly.entity_id
_entity_poly.type
_entity_poly.pdbx_seq_one_letter_code
_entity_poly.pdbx_strand_id
1 'polypeptide(L)'
;MKTIRTQTPLRLGLAGGGTDINLYCDKYTGYVLNVTISLYIHCTLIEREDGKIIFDSPDTNSYCEYESKEHLENDGKLDIFKSIYNRIIKDFTKKPLSFSLHTYSDVPSGSGLGGSSTLVVGVIKAFAEWLNLPLGEYEIAKLAYEIEREDLGIVGGAQDQYAATFGGFNFMEFYDNKRVIVNPLRIKNWIASELEARTVLYFTNITREAKDIEEHKKGKLGDEKSLEAMHA
;
A
#
# COMPACT_ATOMS: atom_id res chain seq x y z
N MET A 1 -22.51 -2.58 -17.38
CA MET A 1 -21.86 -2.99 -16.13
C MET A 1 -20.49 -3.61 -16.41
N LYS A 2 -19.43 -2.79 -16.36
CA LYS A 2 -18.04 -3.25 -16.42
C LYS A 2 -17.62 -3.81 -15.06
N THR A 3 -16.96 -4.97 -15.04
CA THR A 3 -16.35 -5.55 -13.83
C THR A 3 -14.84 -5.58 -13.99
N ILE A 4 -14.13 -4.97 -13.05
CA ILE A 4 -12.67 -4.95 -12.97
C ILE A 4 -12.24 -5.76 -11.76
N ARG A 5 -11.17 -6.53 -11.92
CA ARG A 5 -10.51 -7.25 -10.82
C ARG A 5 -9.04 -6.91 -10.82
N THR A 6 -8.50 -6.65 -9.65
CA THR A 6 -7.06 -6.49 -9.44
C THR A 6 -6.61 -7.44 -8.35
N GLN A 7 -5.38 -7.91 -8.50
CA GLN A 7 -4.71 -8.78 -7.56
C GLN A 7 -3.33 -8.19 -7.32
N THR A 8 -3.06 -7.79 -6.08
CA THR A 8 -1.83 -7.08 -5.72
C THR A 8 -1.04 -7.91 -4.72
N PRO A 9 0.22 -8.25 -4.99
CA PRO A 9 0.98 -9.13 -4.13
C PRO A 9 1.45 -8.43 -2.87
N LEU A 10 1.43 -9.17 -1.76
CA LEU A 10 2.08 -8.79 -0.51
C LEU A 10 3.59 -9.00 -0.60
N ARG A 11 4.33 -8.52 0.40
CA ARG A 11 5.81 -8.52 0.36
C ARG A 11 6.47 -8.97 1.66
N LEU A 12 7.62 -9.61 1.51
CA LEU A 12 8.60 -9.84 2.58
C LEU A 12 9.68 -8.77 2.52
N GLY A 13 9.90 -8.06 3.63
CA GLY A 13 11.08 -7.22 3.81
C GLY A 13 12.28 -8.08 4.17
N LEU A 14 13.28 -8.15 3.29
CA LEU A 14 14.48 -8.96 3.48
C LEU A 14 15.56 -8.18 4.26
N ALA A 15 15.71 -6.89 3.97
CA ALA A 15 16.67 -6.02 4.67
C ALA A 15 16.28 -4.54 4.58
N GLY A 16 16.76 -3.73 5.54
CA GLY A 16 16.74 -2.27 5.48
C GLY A 16 15.41 -1.59 5.83
N GLY A 17 14.37 -2.36 6.15
CA GLY A 17 13.07 -1.81 6.55
C GLY A 17 13.18 -0.84 7.74
N GLY A 18 12.56 0.33 7.61
CA GLY A 18 12.66 1.43 8.58
C GLY A 18 13.55 2.57 8.10
N THR A 19 14.52 2.30 7.21
CA THR A 19 15.31 3.37 6.56
C THR A 19 14.51 4.16 5.53
N ASP A 20 13.36 3.62 5.10
CA ASP A 20 12.43 4.20 4.14
C ASP A 20 11.41 5.17 4.76
N ILE A 21 11.53 5.44 6.06
CA ILE A 21 10.73 6.44 6.77
C ILE A 21 11.39 7.81 6.60
N ASN A 22 10.59 8.84 6.27
CA ASN A 22 11.06 10.21 5.98
C ASN A 22 12.05 10.76 7.03
N LEU A 23 11.83 10.46 8.32
CA LEU A 23 12.75 10.88 9.40
C LEU A 23 14.20 10.41 9.21
N TYR A 24 14.39 9.27 8.54
CA TYR A 24 15.69 8.75 8.15
C TYR A 24 16.02 9.15 6.71
N CYS A 25 15.18 8.81 5.72
CA CYS A 25 15.52 8.96 4.30
C CYS A 25 15.69 10.41 3.83
N ASP A 26 15.13 11.39 4.54
CA ASP A 26 15.36 12.81 4.25
C ASP A 26 16.75 13.30 4.73
N LYS A 27 17.39 12.59 5.67
CA LYS A 27 18.73 12.93 6.22
C LYS A 27 19.83 12.04 5.64
N TYR A 28 19.58 10.75 5.52
CA TYR A 28 20.49 9.74 5.01
C TYR A 28 19.76 8.89 3.99
N THR A 29 20.36 8.60 2.83
CA THR A 29 19.70 7.72 1.85
C THR A 29 19.29 6.38 2.48
N GLY A 30 18.00 6.07 2.38
CA GLY A 30 17.44 4.82 2.85
C GLY A 30 17.57 3.72 1.80
N TYR A 31 17.68 2.48 2.24
CA TYR A 31 17.79 1.31 1.37
C TYR A 31 16.90 0.19 1.87
N VAL A 32 16.11 -0.39 0.97
CA VAL A 32 15.29 -1.57 1.28
C VAL A 32 15.49 -2.63 0.22
N LEU A 33 15.68 -3.87 0.67
CA LEU A 33 15.57 -5.05 -0.17
C LEU A 33 14.30 -5.80 0.21
N ASN A 34 13.39 -5.97 -0.73
CA ASN A 34 12.16 -6.74 -0.51
C ASN A 34 11.85 -7.65 -1.71
N VAL A 35 10.92 -8.58 -1.47
CA VAL A 35 10.39 -9.48 -2.48
C VAL A 35 8.89 -9.65 -2.30
N THR A 36 8.14 -9.62 -3.40
CA THR A 36 6.71 -9.96 -3.37
C THR A 36 6.48 -11.47 -3.33
N ILE A 37 5.45 -11.91 -2.62
CA ILE A 37 5.14 -13.33 -2.41
C ILE A 37 3.76 -13.70 -2.98
N SER A 38 3.49 -15.00 -3.06
CA SER A 38 2.23 -15.56 -3.59
C SER A 38 1.06 -15.47 -2.59
N LEU A 39 0.95 -14.35 -1.90
CA LEU A 39 -0.18 -13.97 -1.03
C LEU A 39 -0.59 -12.56 -1.45
N TYR A 40 -1.89 -12.33 -1.60
CA TYR A 40 -2.39 -11.17 -2.31
C TYR A 40 -3.49 -10.45 -1.55
N ILE A 41 -3.71 -9.20 -1.94
CA ILE A 41 -4.98 -8.51 -1.73
C ILE A 41 -5.73 -8.51 -3.06
N HIS A 42 -7.00 -8.85 -2.96
CA HIS A 42 -7.90 -8.96 -4.09
C HIS A 42 -8.91 -7.83 -4.03
N CYS A 43 -9.14 -7.21 -5.17
CA CYS A 43 -10.11 -6.13 -5.28
C CYS A 43 -10.98 -6.39 -6.51
N THR A 44 -12.29 -6.19 -6.36
CA THR A 44 -13.27 -6.27 -7.43
C THR A 44 -14.10 -5.00 -7.44
N LEU A 45 -14.03 -4.25 -8.54
CA LEU A 45 -14.84 -3.07 -8.78
C LEU A 45 -15.91 -3.40 -9.81
N ILE A 46 -17.17 -3.15 -9.47
CA ILE A 46 -18.32 -3.37 -10.36
C ILE A 46 -19.01 -2.02 -10.57
N GLU A 47 -19.06 -1.57 -11.82
CA GLU A 47 -19.80 -0.38 -12.22
C GLU A 47 -21.30 -0.56 -11.98
N ARG A 48 -21.94 0.49 -11.46
CA ARG A 48 -23.37 0.55 -11.18
C ARG A 48 -24.01 1.77 -11.83
N GLU A 49 -25.33 1.74 -11.96
CA GLU A 49 -26.12 2.81 -12.61
C GLU A 49 -27.22 3.35 -11.68
N ASP A 50 -27.23 2.95 -10.40
CA ASP A 50 -28.25 3.31 -9.41
C ASP A 50 -27.86 4.50 -8.52
N GLY A 51 -26.73 5.16 -8.82
CA GLY A 51 -26.26 6.32 -8.07
C GLY A 51 -25.71 5.96 -6.68
N LYS A 52 -25.34 4.70 -6.44
CA LYS A 52 -24.78 4.23 -5.17
C LYS A 52 -23.28 3.97 -5.26
N ILE A 53 -22.60 4.17 -4.12
CA ILE A 53 -21.23 3.73 -3.86
C ILE A 53 -21.26 2.72 -2.72
N ILE A 54 -20.75 1.52 -2.97
CA ILE A 54 -20.67 0.45 -1.97
C ILE A 54 -19.20 0.12 -1.73
N PHE A 55 -18.82 0.03 -0.45
CA PHE A 55 -17.55 -0.55 -0.01
C PHE A 55 -17.82 -1.78 0.84
N ASP A 56 -17.18 -2.90 0.49
CA ASP A 56 -17.41 -4.19 1.13
C ASP A 56 -16.06 -4.89 1.38
N SER A 57 -15.74 -5.10 2.65
CA SER A 57 -14.54 -5.83 3.12
C SER A 57 -14.98 -6.90 4.13
N PRO A 58 -15.39 -8.09 3.65
CA PRO A 58 -15.93 -9.14 4.51
C PRO A 58 -14.90 -9.70 5.49
N ASP A 59 -13.62 -9.71 5.14
CA ASP A 59 -12.51 -10.13 6.01
C ASP A 59 -12.35 -9.25 7.27
N THR A 60 -12.81 -8.00 7.22
CA THR A 60 -12.89 -7.10 8.38
C THR A 60 -14.32 -6.88 8.87
N ASN A 61 -15.29 -7.70 8.43
CA ASN A 61 -16.73 -7.55 8.72
C ASN A 61 -17.24 -6.10 8.51
N SER A 62 -16.75 -5.43 7.47
CA SER A 62 -17.03 -4.02 7.22
C SER A 62 -17.79 -3.83 5.92
N TYR A 63 -18.94 -3.18 6.00
CA TYR A 63 -19.78 -2.83 4.85
C TYR A 63 -20.26 -1.39 4.98
N CYS A 64 -20.21 -0.64 3.88
CA CYS A 64 -20.70 0.74 3.81
C CYS A 64 -21.40 0.98 2.48
N GLU A 65 -22.50 1.75 2.52
CA GLU A 65 -23.22 2.21 1.35
C GLU A 65 -23.46 3.72 1.47
N TYR A 66 -23.17 4.44 0.39
CA TYR A 66 -23.32 5.88 0.29
C TYR A 66 -24.02 6.27 -1.02
N GLU A 67 -24.66 7.44 -1.00
CA GLU A 67 -25.09 8.09 -2.25
C GLU A 67 -23.86 8.60 -3.01
N SER A 68 -23.88 8.46 -4.33
CA SER A 68 -22.84 8.94 -5.23
C SER A 68 -22.74 10.46 -5.17
N LYS A 69 -21.60 10.96 -4.69
CA LYS A 69 -21.29 12.39 -4.52
C LYS A 69 -19.85 12.67 -4.90
N GLU A 70 -19.49 13.91 -5.22
CA GLU A 70 -18.10 14.25 -5.58
C GLU A 70 -17.11 14.05 -4.43
N HIS A 71 -17.60 14.13 -3.20
CA HIS A 71 -16.80 13.96 -1.99
C HIS A 71 -17.57 13.12 -0.95
N LEU A 72 -16.87 12.18 -0.33
CA LEU A 72 -17.35 11.38 0.80
C LEU A 72 -16.61 11.78 2.07
N GLU A 73 -17.35 12.20 3.09
CA GLU A 73 -16.81 12.58 4.39
C GLU A 73 -16.31 11.36 5.19
N ASN A 74 -15.27 11.57 5.98
CA ASN A 74 -14.76 10.54 6.88
C ASN A 74 -15.75 10.32 8.04
N ASP A 75 -16.11 9.08 8.30
CA ASP A 75 -17.06 8.69 9.36
C ASP A 75 -16.50 7.59 10.28
N GLY A 76 -15.20 7.27 10.14
CA GLY A 76 -14.52 6.21 10.86
C GLY A 76 -14.66 4.82 10.24
N LYS A 77 -15.45 4.66 9.17
CA LYS A 77 -15.64 3.38 8.49
C LYS A 77 -15.04 3.42 7.09
N LEU A 78 -14.08 2.54 6.86
CA LEU A 78 -13.44 2.35 5.56
C LEU A 78 -12.96 3.67 4.93
N ASP A 79 -12.52 4.63 5.77
CA ASP A 79 -12.11 5.96 5.33
C ASP A 79 -10.96 5.91 4.31
N ILE A 80 -10.16 4.84 4.32
CA ILE A 80 -9.15 4.60 3.29
C ILE A 80 -9.74 4.54 1.88
N PHE A 81 -10.89 3.88 1.68
CA PHE A 81 -11.53 3.81 0.37
C PHE A 81 -12.15 5.14 -0.03
N LYS A 82 -12.64 5.93 0.94
CA LYS A 82 -13.14 7.28 0.71
C LYS A 82 -12.03 8.21 0.29
N SER A 83 -10.87 8.17 0.94
CA SER A 83 -9.71 8.98 0.56
C SER A 83 -9.24 8.66 -0.86
N ILE A 84 -9.18 7.37 -1.22
CA ILE A 84 -8.86 6.97 -2.60
C ILE A 84 -9.92 7.50 -3.58
N TYR A 85 -11.21 7.27 -3.29
CA TYR A 85 -12.31 7.77 -4.12
C TYR A 85 -12.23 9.28 -4.32
N ASN A 86 -12.15 10.04 -3.22
CA ASN A 86 -12.07 11.48 -3.21
C ASN A 86 -10.87 11.98 -4.03
N ARG A 87 -9.72 11.30 -3.94
CA ARG A 87 -8.52 11.64 -4.73
C ARG A 87 -8.72 11.38 -6.21
N ILE A 88 -9.33 10.25 -6.60
CA ILE A 88 -9.65 9.93 -7.98
C ILE A 88 -10.63 10.94 -8.59
N ILE A 89 -11.68 11.32 -7.85
CA ILE A 89 -12.63 12.35 -8.30
C ILE A 89 -11.92 13.69 -8.44
N LYS A 90 -11.18 14.10 -7.39
CA LYS A 90 -10.51 15.39 -7.32
C LYS A 90 -9.53 15.56 -8.45
N ASP A 91 -8.74 14.55 -8.80
CA ASP A 91 -7.62 14.73 -9.73
C ASP A 91 -7.99 14.38 -11.19
N PHE A 92 -8.92 13.43 -11.41
CA PHE A 92 -9.17 12.89 -12.75
C PHE A 92 -10.59 13.10 -13.28
N THR A 93 -11.62 12.53 -12.63
CA THR A 93 -12.95 12.45 -13.26
C THR A 93 -13.79 13.71 -13.10
N LYS A 94 -13.62 14.46 -12.00
CA LYS A 94 -14.36 15.69 -11.65
C LYS A 94 -15.88 15.52 -11.65
N LYS A 95 -16.38 14.29 -11.48
CA LYS A 95 -17.80 13.95 -11.42
C LYS A 95 -18.03 12.73 -10.54
N PRO A 96 -19.19 12.61 -9.85
CA PRO A 96 -19.50 11.44 -9.05
C PRO A 96 -19.51 10.14 -9.87
N LEU A 97 -19.18 9.02 -9.22
CA LEU A 97 -19.19 7.69 -9.82
C LEU A 97 -20.10 6.76 -9.02
N SER A 98 -20.69 5.78 -9.70
CA SER A 98 -21.50 4.74 -9.06
C SER A 98 -20.89 3.37 -9.28
N PHE A 99 -20.57 2.67 -8.18
CA PHE A 99 -19.87 1.39 -8.20
C PHE A 99 -20.02 0.62 -6.88
N SER A 100 -19.70 -0.67 -6.90
CA SER A 100 -19.38 -1.44 -5.69
C SER A 100 -17.93 -1.90 -5.73
N LEU A 101 -17.23 -1.75 -4.60
CA LEU A 101 -15.85 -2.15 -4.41
C LEU A 101 -15.80 -3.21 -3.33
N HIS A 102 -15.36 -4.40 -3.71
CA HIS A 102 -15.23 -5.55 -2.83
C HIS A 102 -13.75 -5.89 -2.66
N THR A 103 -13.27 -6.00 -1.43
CA THR A 103 -11.87 -6.31 -1.14
C THR A 103 -11.73 -7.43 -0.13
N TYR A 104 -10.70 -8.26 -0.28
CA TYR A 104 -10.29 -9.19 0.77
C TYR A 104 -8.79 -9.48 0.69
N SER A 105 -8.18 -9.85 1.81
CA SER A 105 -6.77 -10.22 1.90
C SER A 105 -6.59 -11.72 2.14
N ASP A 106 -5.57 -12.32 1.53
CA ASP A 106 -5.16 -13.71 1.81
C ASP A 106 -4.57 -13.87 3.23
N VAL A 107 -4.23 -12.76 3.90
CA VAL A 107 -3.69 -12.73 5.27
C VAL A 107 -4.46 -11.75 6.17
N PRO A 108 -4.52 -12.00 7.49
CA PRO A 108 -5.11 -11.05 8.42
C PRO A 108 -4.39 -9.69 8.45
N SER A 109 -5.12 -8.66 8.88
CA SER A 109 -4.53 -7.35 9.18
C SER A 109 -3.43 -7.47 10.25
N GLY A 110 -2.39 -6.64 10.16
CA GLY A 110 -1.27 -6.64 11.10
C GLY A 110 -0.27 -7.79 10.90
N SER A 111 -0.30 -8.51 9.78
CA SER A 111 0.61 -9.62 9.46
C SER A 111 2.08 -9.21 9.21
N GLY A 112 2.37 -7.91 9.08
CA GLY A 112 3.71 -7.40 8.76
C GLY A 112 4.11 -7.53 7.28
N LEU A 113 3.20 -7.96 6.42
CA LEU A 113 3.45 -8.22 4.99
C LEU A 113 3.13 -7.04 4.05
N GLY A 114 2.92 -5.85 4.60
CA GLY A 114 2.60 -4.64 3.82
C GLY A 114 1.14 -4.54 3.37
N GLY A 115 0.21 -5.17 4.10
CA GLY A 115 -1.20 -5.29 3.70
C GLY A 115 -1.92 -3.95 3.47
N SER A 116 -1.77 -2.97 4.37
CA SER A 116 -2.45 -1.66 4.23
C SER A 116 -2.12 -0.99 2.90
N SER A 117 -0.83 -0.77 2.62
CA SER A 117 -0.41 -0.09 1.41
C SER A 117 -0.69 -0.91 0.15
N THR A 118 -0.62 -2.24 0.24
CA THR A 118 -0.99 -3.14 -0.86
C THR A 118 -2.47 -3.02 -1.24
N LEU A 119 -3.35 -2.85 -0.25
CA LEU A 119 -4.79 -2.63 -0.46
C LEU A 119 -5.02 -1.33 -1.25
N VAL A 120 -4.35 -0.26 -0.85
CA VAL A 120 -4.45 1.05 -1.50
C VAL A 120 -4.01 0.98 -2.96
N VAL A 121 -2.86 0.34 -3.23
CA VAL A 121 -2.36 0.11 -4.60
C VAL A 121 -3.37 -0.69 -5.43
N GLY A 122 -3.93 -1.77 -4.88
CA GLY A 122 -4.90 -2.60 -5.60
C GLY A 122 -6.18 -1.86 -5.98
N VAL A 123 -6.70 -1.02 -5.08
CA VAL A 123 -7.89 -0.20 -5.33
C VAL A 123 -7.59 0.90 -6.34
N ILE A 124 -6.46 1.61 -6.22
CA ILE A 124 -6.04 2.62 -7.21
C ILE A 124 -5.90 1.99 -8.59
N LYS A 125 -5.28 0.79 -8.69
CA LYS A 125 -5.16 0.08 -9.96
C LYS A 125 -6.54 -0.29 -10.54
N ALA A 126 -7.50 -0.67 -9.70
CA ALA A 126 -8.86 -0.98 -10.16
C ALA A 126 -9.56 0.26 -10.73
N PHE A 127 -9.42 1.43 -10.10
CA PHE A 127 -9.92 2.69 -10.65
C PHE A 127 -9.19 3.10 -11.93
N ALA A 128 -7.86 2.95 -11.97
CA ALA A 128 -7.06 3.27 -13.14
C ALA A 128 -7.51 2.46 -14.38
N GLU A 129 -7.73 1.16 -14.20
CA GLU A 129 -8.20 0.26 -15.27
C GLU A 129 -9.67 0.52 -15.64
N TRP A 130 -10.53 0.80 -14.66
CA TRP A 130 -11.93 1.10 -14.92
C TRP A 130 -12.08 2.37 -15.75
N LEU A 131 -11.40 3.44 -15.33
CA LEU A 131 -11.51 4.80 -15.87
C LEU A 131 -10.49 5.11 -16.97
N ASN A 132 -9.62 4.15 -17.32
CA ASN A 132 -8.54 4.31 -18.29
C ASN A 132 -7.63 5.50 -17.97
N LEU A 133 -7.20 5.61 -16.71
CA LEU A 133 -6.34 6.70 -16.25
C LEU A 133 -4.89 6.50 -16.77
N PRO A 134 -4.20 7.58 -17.16
CA PRO A 134 -2.82 7.51 -17.66
C PRO A 134 -1.83 7.43 -16.50
N LEU A 135 -1.93 6.38 -15.67
CA LEU A 135 -1.08 6.17 -14.49
C LEU A 135 -0.11 5.01 -14.71
N GLY A 136 1.17 5.32 -14.79
CA GLY A 136 2.26 4.36 -14.72
C GLY A 136 2.52 3.86 -13.31
N GLU A 137 3.35 2.83 -13.19
CA GLU A 137 3.60 2.15 -11.92
C GLU A 137 4.20 3.09 -10.84
N TYR A 138 5.10 4.00 -11.22
CA TYR A 138 5.61 5.02 -10.29
C TYR A 138 4.52 5.97 -9.79
N GLU A 139 3.58 6.34 -10.66
CA GLU A 139 2.51 7.28 -10.32
C GLU A 139 1.49 6.61 -9.40
N ILE A 140 1.18 5.33 -9.61
CA ILE A 140 0.33 4.53 -8.71
C ILE A 140 0.97 4.40 -7.33
N ALA A 141 2.25 4.01 -7.25
CA ALA A 141 2.94 3.84 -5.98
C ALA A 141 3.03 5.17 -5.20
N LYS A 142 3.34 6.27 -5.90
CA LYS A 142 3.40 7.60 -5.30
C LYS A 142 2.02 8.08 -4.84
N LEU A 143 0.98 7.88 -5.65
CA LEU A 143 -0.39 8.25 -5.29
C LEU A 143 -0.87 7.47 -4.06
N ALA A 144 -0.57 6.18 -3.98
CA ALA A 144 -0.87 5.35 -2.82
C ALA A 144 -0.17 5.87 -1.55
N TYR A 145 1.10 6.25 -1.67
CA TYR A 145 1.86 6.83 -0.57
C TYR A 145 1.26 8.17 -0.11
N GLU A 146 0.95 9.08 -1.04
CA GLU A 146 0.37 10.38 -0.70
C GLU A 146 -1.00 10.23 -0.02
N ILE A 147 -1.86 9.32 -0.50
CA ILE A 147 -3.17 9.06 0.13
C ILE A 147 -3.01 8.54 1.57
N GLU A 148 -2.12 7.56 1.81
CA GLU A 148 -1.93 7.03 3.17
C GLU A 148 -1.25 8.04 4.10
N ARG A 149 -0.19 8.71 3.63
CA ARG A 149 0.67 9.54 4.48
C ARG A 149 0.14 10.96 4.67
N GLU A 150 -0.46 11.55 3.64
CA GLU A 150 -0.89 12.96 3.66
C GLU A 150 -2.39 13.07 3.88
N ASP A 151 -3.20 12.37 3.07
CA ASP A 151 -4.65 12.51 3.13
C ASP A 151 -5.23 11.87 4.42
N LEU A 152 -4.59 10.82 4.94
CA LEU A 152 -5.00 10.14 6.18
C LEU A 152 -4.06 10.36 7.37
N GLY A 153 -2.87 10.95 7.14
CA GLY A 153 -1.90 11.20 8.21
C GLY A 153 -1.31 9.93 8.85
N ILE A 154 -1.39 8.77 8.19
CA ILE A 154 -0.86 7.52 8.73
C ILE A 154 0.65 7.53 8.59
N VAL A 155 1.39 7.48 9.69
CA VAL A 155 2.85 7.43 9.67
C VAL A 155 3.33 6.07 9.13
N GLY A 156 4.35 6.10 8.27
CA GLY A 156 5.09 4.91 7.86
C GLY A 156 5.99 5.15 6.65
N GLY A 157 6.69 4.09 6.23
CA GLY A 157 7.61 4.13 5.09
C GLY A 157 6.92 4.04 3.73
N ALA A 158 7.73 4.07 2.67
CA ALA A 158 7.28 4.02 1.27
C ALA A 158 7.51 2.65 0.59
N GLN A 159 8.23 1.72 1.22
CA GLN A 159 8.64 0.47 0.55
C GLN A 159 7.46 -0.41 0.10
N ASP A 160 6.34 -0.36 0.83
CA ASP A 160 5.21 -1.27 0.63
C ASP A 160 4.45 -0.94 -0.66
N GLN A 161 4.25 0.35 -0.93
CA GLN A 161 3.58 0.84 -2.14
C GLN A 161 4.37 0.45 -3.40
N TYR A 162 5.70 0.65 -3.37
CA TYR A 162 6.55 0.26 -4.50
C TYR A 162 6.62 -1.25 -4.69
N ALA A 163 6.70 -2.04 -3.60
CA ALA A 163 6.73 -3.49 -3.71
C ALA A 163 5.44 -4.04 -4.33
N ALA A 164 4.30 -3.58 -3.82
CA ALA A 164 2.98 -3.97 -4.29
C ALA A 164 2.74 -3.60 -5.76
N THR A 165 3.28 -2.47 -6.21
CA THR A 165 3.08 -1.96 -7.58
C THR A 165 4.02 -2.62 -8.59
N PHE A 166 5.31 -2.76 -8.27
CA PHE A 166 6.31 -3.25 -9.22
C PHE A 166 6.42 -4.79 -9.25
N GLY A 167 6.18 -5.46 -8.12
CA GLY A 167 6.38 -6.90 -8.02
C GLY A 167 7.85 -7.34 -8.06
N GLY A 168 8.08 -8.63 -7.77
CA GLY A 168 9.39 -9.27 -7.86
C GLY A 168 10.35 -8.89 -6.72
N PHE A 169 11.65 -9.08 -6.97
CA PHE A 169 12.73 -8.65 -6.09
C PHE A 169 13.14 -7.22 -6.43
N ASN A 170 13.14 -6.34 -5.44
CA ASN A 170 13.50 -4.94 -5.64
C ASN A 170 14.52 -4.48 -4.60
N PHE A 171 15.55 -3.80 -5.08
CA PHE A 171 16.40 -2.95 -4.24
C PHE A 171 15.94 -1.51 -4.43
N MET A 172 15.46 -0.88 -3.37
CA MET A 172 14.88 0.45 -3.41
C MET A 172 15.77 1.42 -2.66
N GLU A 173 15.97 2.59 -3.26
CA GLU A 173 16.73 3.70 -2.69
C GLU A 173 15.78 4.86 -2.43
N PHE A 174 15.74 5.31 -1.18
CA PHE A 174 14.88 6.39 -0.71
C PHE A 174 15.74 7.62 -0.44
N TYR A 175 15.45 8.69 -1.15
CA TYR A 175 16.13 9.97 -1.04
C TYR A 175 15.21 11.03 -0.47
N ASP A 176 15.79 12.19 -0.20
CA ASP A 176 15.09 13.41 0.15
C ASP A 176 13.99 13.78 -0.87
N ASN A 177 13.01 14.56 -0.41
CA ASN A 177 11.92 15.06 -1.25
C ASN A 177 11.07 13.95 -1.91
N LYS A 178 10.91 12.82 -1.21
CA LYS A 178 10.12 11.65 -1.66
C LYS A 178 10.63 11.01 -2.96
N ARG A 179 11.88 11.26 -3.34
CA ARG A 179 12.46 10.64 -4.54
C ARG A 179 12.81 9.19 -4.23
N VAL A 180 12.24 8.26 -4.98
CA VAL A 180 12.51 6.83 -4.84
C VAL A 180 13.01 6.25 -6.16
N ILE A 181 14.13 5.53 -6.10
CA ILE A 181 14.64 4.74 -7.22
C ILE A 181 14.34 3.27 -6.90
N VAL A 182 13.65 2.61 -7.83
CA VAL A 182 13.37 1.18 -7.72
C VAL A 182 14.32 0.50 -8.69
N ASN A 183 15.12 -0.43 -8.19
CA ASN A 183 16.00 -1.26 -8.99
C ASN A 183 15.44 -2.69 -9.03
N PRO A 184 14.68 -3.07 -10.08
CA PRO A 184 14.21 -4.44 -10.24
C PRO A 184 15.39 -5.38 -10.42
N LEU A 185 15.54 -6.32 -9.48
CA LEU A 185 16.64 -7.26 -9.48
C LEU A 185 16.32 -8.44 -10.39
N ARG A 186 17.11 -8.62 -11.44
CA ARG A 186 17.06 -9.81 -12.30
C ARG A 186 17.75 -10.98 -11.63
N ILE A 187 17.06 -11.60 -10.68
CA ILE A 187 17.52 -12.78 -9.96
C ILE A 187 17.44 -14.01 -10.87
N LYS A 188 18.47 -14.87 -10.85
CA LYS A 188 18.45 -16.15 -11.58
C LYS A 188 17.42 -17.08 -10.93
N ASN A 189 16.63 -17.80 -11.74
CA ASN A 189 15.57 -18.68 -11.23
C ASN A 189 16.05 -19.64 -10.13
N TRP A 190 17.22 -20.27 -10.29
CA TRP A 190 17.75 -21.19 -9.29
C TRP A 190 18.08 -20.52 -7.94
N ILE A 191 18.41 -19.23 -7.93
CA ILE A 191 18.64 -18.47 -6.68
C ILE A 191 17.31 -18.26 -5.96
N ALA A 192 16.25 -17.88 -6.69
CA ALA A 192 14.92 -17.72 -6.12
C ALA A 192 14.40 -19.05 -5.56
N SER A 193 14.52 -20.15 -6.33
CA SER A 193 14.13 -21.49 -5.88
C SER A 193 14.93 -21.96 -4.66
N GLU A 194 16.23 -21.67 -4.60
CA GLU A 194 17.05 -22.02 -3.43
C GLU A 194 16.65 -21.21 -2.20
N LEU A 195 16.31 -19.92 -2.37
CA LEU A 195 15.81 -19.08 -1.28
C LEU A 195 14.47 -19.62 -0.76
N GLU A 196 13.54 -19.95 -1.65
CA GLU A 196 12.26 -20.57 -1.33
C GLU A 196 12.46 -21.89 -0.57
N ALA A 197 13.35 -22.76 -1.04
CA ALA A 197 13.65 -24.05 -0.41
C ALA A 197 14.26 -23.93 1.00
N ARG A 198 14.84 -22.77 1.34
CA ARG A 198 15.52 -22.51 2.62
C ARG A 198 14.76 -21.57 3.54
N THR A 199 13.59 -21.08 3.15
CA THR A 199 12.84 -20.09 3.93
C THR A 199 11.54 -20.70 4.46
N VAL A 200 11.26 -20.47 5.73
CA VAL A 200 9.98 -20.84 6.35
C VAL A 200 9.30 -19.55 6.84
N LEU A 201 8.09 -19.30 6.36
CA LEU A 201 7.25 -18.22 6.86
C LEU A 201 6.34 -18.75 7.97
N TYR A 202 6.43 -18.16 9.15
CA TYR A 202 5.65 -18.57 10.32
C TYR A 202 4.82 -17.41 10.86
N PHE A 203 3.49 -17.54 10.83
CA PHE A 203 2.57 -16.56 11.41
C PHE A 203 2.42 -16.81 12.91
N THR A 204 2.80 -15.83 13.73
CA THR A 204 2.90 -15.99 15.19
C THR A 204 1.57 -15.82 15.92
N ASN A 205 0.49 -15.42 15.24
CA ASN A 205 -0.77 -14.95 15.82
C ASN A 205 -0.62 -13.74 16.78
N ILE A 206 0.56 -13.12 16.84
CA ILE A 206 0.79 -11.90 17.63
C ILE A 206 0.47 -10.72 16.71
N THR A 207 -0.69 -10.11 16.91
CA THR A 207 -1.04 -8.84 16.29
C THR A 207 -0.58 -7.69 17.18
N ARG A 208 0.34 -6.86 16.67
CA ARG A 208 0.61 -5.52 17.23
C ARG A 208 -0.05 -4.51 16.31
N GLU A 209 -0.65 -3.46 16.87
CA GLU A 209 -1.15 -2.39 16.02
C GLU A 209 0.04 -1.77 15.27
N ALA A 210 -0.06 -1.70 13.94
CA ALA A 210 0.99 -1.11 13.12
C ALA A 210 1.28 0.34 13.53
N LYS A 211 0.26 1.04 14.02
CA LYS A 211 0.35 2.39 14.57
C LYS A 211 1.31 2.46 15.76
N ASP A 212 1.25 1.51 16.70
CA ASP A 212 2.16 1.47 17.86
C ASP A 212 3.61 1.28 17.43
N ILE A 213 3.85 0.43 16.42
CA ILE A 213 5.20 0.18 15.90
C ILE A 213 5.73 1.44 15.20
N GLU A 214 4.92 2.09 14.36
CA GLU A 214 5.31 3.28 13.62
C GLU A 214 5.48 4.51 14.54
N GLU A 215 4.64 4.66 15.58
CA GLU A 215 4.83 5.68 16.62
C GLU A 215 6.09 5.42 17.45
N HIS A 216 6.37 4.16 17.79
CA HIS A 216 7.59 3.80 18.50
C HIS A 216 8.84 4.05 17.64
N LYS A 217 8.78 3.76 16.33
CA LYS A 217 9.83 4.10 15.36
C LYS A 217 9.99 5.61 15.25
N LYS A 218 8.91 6.38 15.19
CA LYS A 218 8.94 7.85 15.17
C LYS A 218 9.63 8.42 16.41
N GLY A 219 9.31 7.90 17.59
CA GLY A 219 9.94 8.31 18.84
C GLY A 219 11.45 8.07 18.85
N LYS A 220 11.90 6.92 18.31
CA LYS A 220 13.33 6.59 18.22
C LYS A 220 14.05 7.32 17.09
N LEU A 221 13.46 7.45 15.91
CA LEU A 221 14.04 8.15 14.76
C LEU A 221 14.07 9.68 14.96
N GLY A 222 13.24 10.20 15.87
CA GLY A 222 13.31 11.60 16.30
C GLY A 222 14.48 11.92 17.23
N ASP A 223 15.11 10.92 17.83
CA ASP A 223 16.31 11.07 18.67
C ASP A 223 17.59 10.98 17.81
N GLU A 224 18.38 12.06 17.78
CA GLU A 224 19.61 12.14 16.97
C GLU A 224 20.59 11.01 17.29
N LYS A 225 20.72 10.61 18.56
CA LYS A 225 21.61 9.51 18.94
C LYS A 225 21.17 8.17 18.36
N SER A 226 19.86 7.92 18.39
CA SER A 226 19.27 6.71 17.82
C SER A 226 19.37 6.69 16.29
N LEU A 227 19.23 7.86 15.65
CA LEU A 227 19.41 8.03 14.20
C LEU A 227 20.87 7.78 13.77
N GLU A 228 21.83 8.37 14.48
CA GLU A 228 23.27 8.15 14.24
C GLU A 228 23.65 6.68 14.46
N ALA A 229 23.15 6.05 15.52
CA ALA A 229 23.41 4.64 15.81
C ALA A 229 22.83 3.68 14.76
N MET A 230 21.74 4.06 14.09
CA MET A 230 21.17 3.31 12.97
C MET A 230 21.97 3.49 11.67
N HIS A 231 22.67 4.62 11.53
CA HIS A 231 23.48 4.92 10.36
C HIS A 231 24.92 4.37 10.44
N ALA A 232 25.48 4.29 11.66
CA ALA A 232 26.84 3.81 11.95
C ALA A 232 27.03 2.32 11.68
#